data_AF-A0AAF0JMH9-F1
#
_entry.id   AF-A0AAF0JMH9-F1
#
_cell.length_a   1.000
_cell.length_b   1.000
_cell.length_c   1.000
_cell.angle_alpha   90.00
_cell.angle_beta   90.00
_cell.angle_gamma   90.00
#
_symmetry.space_group_name_H-M   'P 1'
#
loop_
_entity.id
_entity.type
_entity.pdbx_description
1 polymer ?
#
loop_
_entity_poly.entity_id
_entity_poly.type
_entity_poly.pdbx_seq_one_letter_code
_entity_poly.pdbx_strand_id
1 'polypeptide(L)'
;MTKKMPDTEITTAGNISQESPALIDDLRRIIDEARGRVAVAVNSAMTLLYWQIGKRINEEILKGNRADYGEKIVATLSLQLMAEYGRGFSQKSLRHMIRFAEVFPDEKNVSALMRQLII
;
A
#
# COMPACT_ATOMS: atom_id res chain seq x y z
N MET A 1 -16.63 76.99 12.85
CA MET A 1 -17.70 75.96 12.90
C MET A 1 -17.31 74.86 11.93
N THR A 2 -16.75 73.74 12.39
CA THR A 2 -17.37 72.40 12.66
C THR A 2 -16.69 71.42 11.67
N LYS A 3 -16.14 70.23 11.97
CA LYS A 3 -16.10 69.32 13.13
C LYS A 3 -15.05 68.20 12.81
N LYS A 4 -14.37 67.62 13.81
CA LYS A 4 -13.43 66.45 13.76
C LYS A 4 -14.24 65.13 13.67
N MET A 5 -13.89 64.07 12.90
CA MET A 5 -13.01 62.87 13.17
C MET A 5 -13.68 61.61 12.48
N PRO A 6 -13.13 60.37 12.48
CA PRO A 6 -12.11 59.75 11.59
C PRO A 6 -12.57 58.42 10.87
N ASP A 7 -11.59 57.61 10.41
CA ASP A 7 -11.62 56.19 9.97
C ASP A 7 -11.90 55.94 8.47
N THR A 8 -11.07 55.21 7.71
CA THR A 8 -10.52 53.88 8.01
C THR A 8 -9.17 53.66 7.32
N GLU A 9 -8.14 53.39 8.11
CA GLU A 9 -6.97 52.62 7.67
C GLU A 9 -7.45 51.22 7.27
N ILE A 10 -7.32 50.84 6.00
CA ILE A 10 -7.28 49.42 5.63
C ILE A 10 -5.81 49.04 5.48
N THR A 11 -5.18 48.83 6.64
CA THR A 11 -4.00 48.00 6.77
C THR A 11 -4.45 46.55 6.59
N THR A 12 -4.43 46.03 5.37
CA THR A 12 -4.60 44.57 5.12
C THR A 12 -3.69 44.10 3.99
N ALA A 13 -2.42 44.48 4.08
CA ALA A 13 -1.33 43.85 3.33
C ALA A 13 -0.19 43.40 4.27
N GLY A 14 -0.50 43.14 5.54
CA GLY A 14 0.45 42.68 6.54
C GLY A 14 0.45 41.16 6.68
N ASN A 15 1.54 40.53 6.23
CA ASN A 15 2.05 39.21 6.63
C ASN A 15 1.43 37.94 6.03
N ILE A 16 1.63 37.70 4.73
CA ILE A 16 1.64 36.32 4.17
C ILE A 16 3.07 35.74 4.21
N SER A 17 4.06 36.47 4.73
CA SER A 17 5.48 36.20 4.41
C SER A 17 6.37 35.79 5.58
N GLN A 18 5.85 35.25 6.69
CA GLN A 18 6.70 34.70 7.75
C GLN A 18 6.06 33.45 8.40
N GLU A 19 5.73 32.43 7.61
CA GLU A 19 5.65 31.09 8.22
C GLU A 19 7.07 30.70 8.64
N SER A 20 7.28 30.51 9.95
CA SER A 20 8.57 30.07 10.48
C SER A 20 9.02 28.81 9.71
N PRO A 21 10.24 28.77 9.14
CA PRO A 21 10.76 27.57 8.46
C PRO A 21 10.64 26.30 9.32
N ALA A 22 10.72 26.46 10.64
CA ALA A 22 10.49 25.39 11.62
C ALA A 22 9.06 24.80 11.57
N LEU A 23 8.03 25.61 11.32
CA LEU A 23 6.65 25.14 11.22
C LEU A 23 6.45 24.29 9.96
N ILE A 24 6.93 24.74 8.80
CA ILE A 24 6.76 23.97 7.56
C ILE A 24 7.53 22.65 7.61
N ASP A 25 8.71 22.63 8.24
CA ASP A 25 9.49 21.40 8.42
C ASP A 25 8.84 20.43 9.40
N ASP A 26 8.23 20.93 10.49
CA ASP A 26 7.46 20.08 11.41
C ASP A 26 6.22 19.49 10.75
N LEU A 27 5.49 20.28 9.95
CA LEU A 27 4.35 19.80 9.17
C LEU A 27 4.75 18.73 8.14
N ARG A 28 5.87 18.92 7.43
CA ARG A 28 6.42 17.91 6.52
C ARG A 28 6.74 16.62 7.24
N ARG A 29 7.42 16.71 8.39
CA ARG A 29 7.77 15.54 9.22
C ARG A 29 6.51 14.76 9.63
N ILE A 30 5.48 15.45 10.12
CA ILE A 30 4.22 14.81 10.51
C ILE A 30 3.55 14.09 9.32
N ILE A 31 3.56 14.72 8.14
CA ILE A 31 3.00 14.13 6.91
C ILE A 31 3.79 12.90 6.49
N ASP A 32 5.11 12.98 6.47
CA ASP A 32 5.98 11.89 6.02
C ASP A 32 5.95 10.72 6.99
N GLU A 33 5.91 10.96 8.30
CA GLU A 33 5.70 9.92 9.32
C GLU A 33 4.33 9.23 9.17
N ALA A 34 3.27 9.99 8.86
CA ALA A 34 1.95 9.41 8.61
C ALA A 34 1.95 8.56 7.33
N ARG A 35 2.53 9.06 6.24
CA ARG A 35 2.65 8.33 4.97
C ARG A 35 3.50 7.06 5.12
N GLY A 36 4.61 7.14 5.84
CA GLY A 36 5.47 5.98 6.12
C GLY A 36 4.71 4.87 6.85
N ARG A 37 3.95 5.22 7.90
CA ARG A 37 3.11 4.25 8.63
C ARG A 37 2.06 3.59 7.75
N VAL A 38 1.37 4.37 6.91
CA VAL A 38 0.38 3.82 5.95
C VAL A 38 1.06 2.89 4.94
N ALA A 39 2.21 3.29 4.39
CA ALA A 39 2.95 2.47 3.44
C ALA A 39 3.36 1.12 4.05
N VAL A 40 3.91 1.12 5.28
CA VAL A 40 4.28 -0.11 6.01
C VAL A 40 3.06 -1.01 6.24
N ALA A 41 1.94 -0.44 6.68
CA ALA A 41 0.71 -1.20 6.93
C ALA A 41 0.17 -1.84 5.63
N VAL A 42 0.11 -1.07 4.54
CA VAL A 42 -0.34 -1.57 3.23
C VAL A 42 0.61 -2.65 2.70
N ASN A 43 1.92 -2.42 2.72
CA ASN A 43 2.90 -3.38 2.24
C ASN A 43 2.84 -4.71 3.02
N SER A 44 2.64 -4.64 4.34
CA SER A 44 2.48 -5.83 5.18
C SER A 44 1.21 -6.61 4.82
N ALA A 45 0.07 -5.91 4.71
CA ALA A 45 -1.19 -6.53 4.33
C ALA A 45 -1.12 -7.18 2.93
N MET A 46 -0.53 -6.48 1.96
CA MET A 46 -0.35 -6.98 0.59
C MET A 46 0.58 -8.18 0.52
N THR A 47 1.67 -8.19 1.31
CA THR A 47 2.59 -9.32 1.39
C THR A 47 1.88 -10.57 1.91
N LEU A 48 1.10 -10.44 2.99
CA LEU A 48 0.32 -11.55 3.53
C LEU A 48 -0.74 -12.03 2.55
N LEU A 49 -1.47 -11.12 1.91
CA LEU A 49 -2.49 -11.44 0.89
C LEU A 49 -1.90 -12.30 -0.23
N TYR A 50 -0.78 -11.86 -0.81
CA TYR A 50 -0.13 -12.56 -1.91
C TYR A 50 0.38 -13.94 -1.50
N TRP A 51 0.91 -14.07 -0.29
CA TRP A 51 1.28 -15.37 0.25
C TRP A 51 0.08 -16.31 0.40
N GLN A 52 -1.02 -15.84 1.00
CA GLN A 52 -2.23 -16.62 1.23
C GLN A 52 -2.85 -17.10 -0.10
N ILE A 53 -2.91 -16.23 -1.10
CA ILE A 53 -3.37 -16.59 -2.45
C ILE A 53 -2.50 -17.70 -3.03
N GLY A 54 -1.18 -17.52 -3.00
CA GLY A 54 -0.22 -18.52 -3.48
C GLY A 54 -0.42 -19.88 -2.83
N LYS A 55 -0.53 -19.90 -1.50
CA LYS A 55 -0.76 -21.12 -0.72
C LYS A 55 -2.06 -21.80 -1.12
N ARG A 56 -3.17 -21.05 -1.18
CA ARG A 56 -4.48 -21.61 -1.52
C ARG A 56 -4.51 -22.19 -2.93
N ILE A 57 -3.86 -21.54 -3.90
CA ILE A 57 -3.76 -22.06 -5.27
C ILE A 57 -2.90 -23.31 -5.30
N ASN A 58 -1.74 -23.32 -4.62
CA ASN A 58 -0.87 -24.49 -4.59
C ASN A 58 -1.57 -25.72 -3.98
N GLU A 59 -2.31 -25.53 -2.89
CA GLU A 59 -3.15 -26.58 -2.28
C GLU A 59 -4.20 -27.14 -3.25
N GLU A 60 -4.77 -26.30 -4.12
CA GLU A 60 -5.72 -26.75 -5.16
C GLU A 60 -5.04 -27.56 -6.26
N ILE A 61 -3.85 -27.14 -6.69
CA ILE A 61 -3.07 -27.82 -7.74
C ILE A 61 -2.62 -29.20 -7.25
N LEU A 62 -2.14 -29.30 -6.00
CA LEU A 62 -1.73 -30.56 -5.39
C LEU A 62 -2.87 -31.58 -5.30
N LYS A 63 -4.11 -31.15 -5.06
CA LYS A 63 -5.29 -32.04 -5.10
C LYS A 63 -5.56 -32.63 -6.49
N GLY A 64 -5.18 -31.91 -7.55
CA GLY A 64 -5.42 -32.31 -8.94
C GLY A 64 -4.37 -33.26 -9.54
N ASN A 65 -3.27 -33.56 -8.82
CA ASN A 65 -2.23 -34.54 -9.19
C ASN A 65 -1.61 -34.42 -10.61
N ARG A 66 -1.73 -33.28 -11.31
CA ARG A 66 -1.22 -33.12 -12.69
C ARG A 66 -0.74 -31.69 -12.96
N ALA A 67 0.43 -31.57 -13.60
CA ALA A 67 1.00 -30.29 -14.02
C ALA A 67 0.07 -29.51 -14.98
N ASP A 68 -0.55 -30.20 -15.95
CA ASP A 68 -1.49 -29.60 -16.91
C ASP A 68 -2.75 -29.00 -16.26
N TYR A 69 -3.13 -29.51 -15.09
CA TYR A 69 -4.26 -28.98 -14.31
C TYR A 69 -3.89 -27.64 -13.66
N GLY A 70 -2.66 -27.51 -13.17
CA GLY A 70 -2.16 -26.28 -12.57
C GLY A 70 -2.15 -25.10 -13.55
N GLU A 71 -1.67 -25.32 -14.77
CA GLU A 71 -1.67 -24.26 -15.80
C GLU A 71 -3.08 -23.79 -16.16
N LYS A 72 -4.05 -24.71 -16.26
CA LYS A 72 -5.46 -24.36 -16.52
C LYS A 72 -6.09 -23.56 -15.38
N ILE A 73 -5.81 -23.93 -14.13
CA ILE A 73 -6.27 -23.18 -12.96
C ILE A 73 -5.71 -21.76 -12.98
N VAL A 74 -4.40 -21.61 -13.14
CA VAL A 74 -3.75 -20.28 -13.11
C VAL A 74 -4.27 -19.39 -14.23
N ALA A 75 -4.47 -19.96 -15.44
CA ALA A 75 -5.04 -19.22 -16.55
C ALA A 75 -6.47 -18.73 -16.26
N THR A 76 -7.32 -19.61 -15.73
CA THR A 76 -8.72 -19.30 -15.42
C THR A 76 -8.83 -18.26 -14.30
N LEU A 77 -8.10 -18.47 -13.21
CA LEU A 77 -8.09 -17.54 -12.07
C LEU A 77 -7.57 -16.16 -12.48
N SER A 78 -6.52 -16.10 -13.29
CA SER A 78 -5.99 -14.82 -13.74
C SER A 78 -7.01 -14.00 -14.52
N LEU A 79 -7.79 -14.62 -15.41
CA LEU A 79 -8.81 -13.90 -16.18
C LEU A 79 -9.89 -13.32 -15.28
N GLN A 80 -10.38 -14.11 -14.33
CA GLN A 80 -11.44 -13.68 -13.40
C GLN A 80 -10.94 -12.59 -12.45
N LEU A 81 -9.81 -12.82 -11.79
CA LEU A 81 -9.26 -11.88 -10.83
C LEU A 81 -8.77 -10.59 -11.48
N MET A 82 -8.29 -10.63 -12.72
CA MET A 82 -7.95 -9.41 -13.45
C MET A 82 -9.19 -8.58 -13.82
N ALA A 83 -10.31 -9.23 -14.14
CA ALA A 83 -11.56 -8.53 -14.42
C ALA A 83 -12.13 -7.83 -13.18
N GLU A 84 -11.97 -8.44 -12.01
CA GLU A 84 -12.52 -7.94 -10.74
C GLU A 84 -11.58 -6.97 -10.01
N TYR A 85 -10.29 -7.30 -9.94
CA TYR A 85 -9.31 -6.59 -9.11
C TYR A 85 -8.17 -5.95 -9.91
N GLY A 86 -8.14 -6.13 -11.23
CA GLY A 86 -7.19 -5.48 -12.13
C GLY A 86 -5.86 -6.21 -12.31
N ARG A 87 -4.90 -5.51 -12.93
CA ARG A 87 -3.65 -6.09 -13.47
C ARG A 87 -2.72 -6.72 -12.43
N GLY A 88 -2.95 -6.48 -11.14
CA GLY A 88 -2.22 -7.12 -10.04
C GLY A 88 -2.30 -8.65 -10.04
N PHE A 89 -3.34 -9.22 -10.65
CA PHE A 89 -3.64 -10.67 -10.62
C PHE A 89 -3.44 -11.38 -11.96
N SER A 90 -2.45 -10.92 -12.74
CA SER A 90 -2.03 -11.61 -13.97
C SER A 90 -1.53 -13.03 -13.70
N GLN A 91 -1.52 -13.90 -14.72
CA GLN A 91 -0.96 -15.26 -14.60
C GLN A 91 0.48 -15.24 -14.07
N LYS A 92 1.28 -14.26 -14.50
CA LYS A 92 2.65 -14.07 -13.99
C LYS A 92 2.64 -13.75 -12.50
N SER A 93 1.76 -12.84 -12.07
CA SER A 93 1.59 -12.48 -10.66
C SER A 93 1.18 -13.70 -9.84
N LEU A 94 0.18 -14.47 -10.28
CA LEU A 94 -0.28 -15.68 -9.59
C LEU A 94 0.83 -16.73 -9.48
N ARG A 95 1.62 -16.95 -10.53
CA ARG A 95 2.80 -17.83 -10.47
C ARG A 95 3.83 -17.36 -9.45
N HIS A 96 4.07 -16.05 -9.35
CA HIS A 96 4.94 -15.52 -8.30
C HIS A 96 4.37 -15.73 -6.90
N MET A 97 3.06 -15.55 -6.72
CA MET A 97 2.38 -15.81 -5.45
C MET A 97 2.50 -17.29 -5.04
N ILE A 98 2.25 -18.22 -5.97
CA ILE A 98 2.44 -19.67 -5.74
C ILE A 98 3.88 -19.96 -5.30
N ARG A 99 4.87 -19.48 -6.07
CA ARG A 99 6.29 -19.67 -5.75
C ARG A 99 6.66 -19.06 -4.39
N PHE A 100 6.08 -17.91 -4.05
CA PHE A 100 6.30 -17.30 -2.75
C PHE A 100 5.82 -18.21 -1.60
N ALA A 101 4.65 -18.82 -1.74
CA ALA A 101 4.13 -19.78 -0.76
C ALA A 101 4.92 -21.10 -0.73
N GLU A 102 5.47 -21.55 -1.86
CA GLU A 102 6.33 -22.74 -1.91
C GLU A 102 7.67 -22.52 -1.18
N VAL A 103 8.28 -21.35 -1.37
CA VAL A 103 9.57 -21.01 -0.73
C VAL A 103 9.40 -20.76 0.77
N PHE A 104 8.24 -20.22 1.18
CA PHE A 104 7.92 -19.93 2.58
C PHE A 104 6.64 -20.67 3.01
N PRO A 105 6.69 -21.97 3.29
CA PRO A 105 5.48 -22.77 3.58
C PRO A 105 4.79 -22.38 4.90
N ASP A 106 5.54 -21.82 5.84
CA ASP A 106 5.02 -21.43 7.17
C ASP A 106 4.71 -19.94 7.26
N GLU A 107 3.47 -19.63 7.66
CA GLU A 107 2.99 -18.26 7.88
C GLU A 107 3.86 -17.50 8.90
N LYS A 108 4.39 -18.19 9.91
CA LYS A 108 5.27 -17.61 10.94
C LYS A 108 6.54 -17.01 10.34
N ASN A 109 7.06 -17.60 9.27
CA ASN A 109 8.26 -17.12 8.59
C ASN A 109 7.96 -15.87 7.76
N VAL A 110 6.77 -15.81 7.14
CA VAL A 110 6.30 -14.63 6.41
C VAL A 110 6.05 -13.47 7.38
N SER A 111 5.40 -13.74 8.51
CA SER A 111 5.18 -12.77 9.59
C SER A 111 6.50 -12.26 10.19
N ALA A 112 7.51 -13.11 10.31
CA ALA A 112 8.85 -12.71 10.77
C ALA A 112 9.56 -11.81 9.75
N LEU A 113 9.48 -12.12 8.47
CA LEU A 113 10.04 -11.27 7.38
C LEU A 113 9.33 -9.91 7.31
N MET A 114 8.00 -9.89 7.45
CA MET A 114 7.25 -8.63 7.50
C MET A 114 7.71 -7.73 8.65
N ARG A 115 8.01 -8.29 9.82
CA ARG A 115 8.54 -7.52 10.96
C ARG A 115 9.91 -6.90 10.69
N GLN A 116 10.71 -7.48 9.81
CA GLN A 116 12.05 -6.98 9.47
C GLN A 116 12.04 -5.91 8.37
N LEU A 117 10.97 -5.83 7.58
CA LEU A 117 10.75 -4.78 6.57
C LEU A 117 10.20 -3.47 7.17
N ILE A 118 10.14 -3.37 8.50
CA ILE A 118 9.66 -2.18 9.25
C ILE A 118 10.76 -1.12 9.43
N ILE A 119 11.97 -1.32 8.89
CA ILE A 119 13.12 -0.40 9.06
C ILE A 119 13.24 0.55 7.88
#